data_AF-A0A8W8JLS5-F1
#
_entry.id   AF-A0A8W8JLS5-F1
#
_cell.length_a   1.000
_cell.length_b   1.000
_cell.length_c   1.000
_cell.angle_alpha   90.00
_cell.angle_beta   90.00
_cell.angle_gamma   90.00
#
_symmetry.space_group_name_H-M   'P 1'
#
loop_
_entity.id
_entity.type
_entity.pdbx_description
1 polymer ?
#
loop_
_entity_poly.entity_id
_entity_poly.type
_entity_poly.pdbx_seq_one_letter_code
_entity_poly.pdbx_strand_id
1 'polypeptide(L)'
;MVDSVGKVVLPGENLTDLLGSDSTFESSAWSRNTTGDRFSDRVKTWFLKFKEPNIYWVDSFQKRYIPQRGDSVIGIITTKAGDVFRVDVGASELATLPYLAFESATKRNRPDVKVGDIVYCKFLVANKDMEPELVCIDGSGKSAGLGVIGRDGGMLLQVPINLVQKVLSPECVLFKTLGKNLKYEVAVGMNGRIWIKCHTVMETIAVANAISVSQHMTNQDIQKMCSQMADSLVGF
;
A
#
# COMPACT_ATOMS: atom_id res chain seq x y z
N MET A 1 22.18 -9.51 21.37
CA MET A 1 21.89 -8.53 20.29
C MET A 1 20.46 -8.60 19.75
N VAL A 2 19.62 -9.58 20.16
CA VAL A 2 18.24 -9.77 19.66
C VAL A 2 17.15 -9.39 20.71
N ASP A 3 17.52 -9.14 21.97
CA ASP A 3 16.57 -8.93 23.09
C ASP A 3 15.77 -7.60 23.06
N SER A 4 16.05 -6.74 22.09
CA SER A 4 15.38 -5.44 21.93
C SER A 4 14.32 -5.44 20.83
N VAL A 5 14.22 -6.51 20.04
CA VAL A 5 13.24 -6.64 18.96
C VAL A 5 11.86 -6.88 19.57
N GLY A 6 10.86 -6.09 19.16
CA GLY A 6 9.50 -6.12 19.72
C GLY A 6 9.29 -5.22 20.94
N LYS A 7 10.27 -4.40 21.33
CA LYS A 7 10.03 -3.31 22.29
C LYS A 7 9.42 -2.10 21.59
N VAL A 8 8.56 -1.38 22.33
CA VAL A 8 8.03 -0.08 21.90
C VAL A 8 9.14 0.95 22.05
N VAL A 9 9.44 1.66 20.98
CA VAL A 9 10.37 2.80 20.98
C VAL A 9 9.58 4.10 21.00
N LEU A 10 10.14 5.12 21.66
CA LEU A 10 9.58 6.47 21.73
C LEU A 10 10.46 7.47 20.96
N PRO A 11 9.86 8.57 20.45
CA PRO A 11 10.62 9.65 19.84
C PRO A 11 11.67 10.22 20.79
N GLY A 12 12.92 10.32 20.31
CA GLY A 12 14.07 10.82 21.07
C GLY A 12 14.84 9.77 21.87
N GLU A 13 14.42 8.49 21.87
CA GLU A 13 15.22 7.41 22.47
C GLU A 13 16.46 7.08 21.63
N ASN A 14 17.61 6.94 22.30
CA ASN A 14 18.87 6.62 21.64
C ASN A 14 18.98 5.10 21.42
N LEU A 15 18.90 4.68 20.15
CA LEU A 15 18.92 3.26 19.77
C LEU A 15 20.33 2.70 19.58
N THR A 16 21.35 3.56 19.60
CA THR A 16 22.76 3.16 19.45
C THR A 16 23.20 2.22 20.57
N ASP A 17 22.67 2.41 21.78
CA ASP A 17 22.91 1.55 22.96
C ASP A 17 22.25 0.16 22.83
N LEU A 18 21.26 0.02 21.94
CA LEU A 18 20.44 -1.18 21.77
C LEU A 18 20.91 -2.07 20.61
N LEU A 19 21.68 -1.53 19.66
CA LEU A 19 21.90 -2.14 18.33
C LEU A 19 23.33 -2.62 18.06
N GLY A 20 24.33 -2.22 18.86
CA GLY A 20 25.72 -2.57 18.58
C GLY A 20 26.26 -1.90 17.31
N SER A 21 27.56 -1.65 17.28
CA SER A 21 28.23 -0.71 16.39
C SER A 21 28.21 -1.02 14.87
N ASP A 22 27.70 -2.19 14.44
CA ASP A 22 27.82 -2.66 13.03
C ASP A 22 26.47 -2.78 12.28
N SER A 23 25.41 -2.11 12.74
CA SER A 23 24.09 -2.20 12.11
C SER A 23 23.84 -1.11 11.05
N THR A 24 23.69 -1.51 9.79
CA THR A 24 23.16 -0.66 8.71
C THR A 24 21.66 -0.44 8.91
N PHE A 25 21.33 0.62 9.66
CA PHE A 25 19.95 1.02 9.86
C PHE A 25 19.33 1.54 8.55
N GLU A 26 18.57 0.70 7.83
CA GLU A 26 17.66 1.20 6.80
C GLU A 26 16.52 1.96 7.48
N SER A 27 16.72 3.27 7.57
CA SER A 27 15.67 4.19 7.94
C SER A 27 14.48 4.01 7.01
N SER A 28 13.39 3.41 7.51
CA SER A 28 12.05 3.78 7.05
C SER A 28 12.01 5.31 6.94
N ALA A 29 11.29 5.84 5.94
CA ALA A 29 11.35 7.20 5.39
C ALA A 29 11.32 8.41 6.38
N TRP A 30 11.40 8.20 7.69
CA TRP A 30 11.37 9.16 8.78
C TRP A 30 12.62 9.24 9.67
N SER A 31 13.62 8.36 9.54
CA SER A 31 14.90 8.61 10.24
C SER A 31 15.76 9.53 9.39
N ARG A 32 16.12 10.68 9.97
CA ARG A 32 17.07 11.63 9.40
C ARG A 32 18.45 11.19 9.91
N ASN A 33 19.32 10.76 9.01
CA ASN A 33 20.73 10.59 9.36
C ASN A 33 21.30 12.01 9.51
N THR A 34 21.30 12.53 10.74
CA THR A 34 22.10 13.70 11.07
C THR A 34 23.56 13.32 10.86
N THR A 35 24.27 14.11 10.07
CA THR A 35 25.71 14.04 9.87
C THR A 35 26.42 14.07 11.22
N GLY A 36 26.87 12.90 11.67
CA GLY A 36 27.61 12.70 12.91
C GLY A 36 26.92 11.72 13.85
N ASP A 37 27.29 10.44 13.74
CA ASP A 37 27.30 9.35 14.76
C ASP A 37 26.14 9.22 15.77
N ARG A 38 25.02 9.92 15.54
CA ARG A 38 23.88 10.04 16.46
C ARG A 38 22.59 9.90 15.65
N PHE A 39 22.00 8.72 15.74
CA PHE A 39 20.66 8.40 15.23
C PHE A 39 19.55 8.96 16.14
N SER A 40 19.64 10.23 16.56
CA SER A 40 18.81 10.76 17.67
C SER A 40 17.40 11.22 17.28
N ASP A 41 17.10 11.42 16.00
CA ASP A 41 15.85 12.09 15.63
C ASP A 41 14.90 11.14 14.89
N ARG A 42 14.33 10.19 15.65
CA ARG A 42 13.20 9.37 15.18
C ARG A 42 11.90 9.97 15.67
N VAL A 43 11.00 10.27 14.73
CA VAL A 43 9.78 11.05 15.00
C VAL A 43 8.58 10.18 15.42
N LYS A 44 8.67 8.84 15.38
CA LYS A 44 7.49 7.96 15.52
C LYS A 44 7.63 6.89 16.61
N THR A 45 6.54 6.70 17.35
CA THR A 45 6.38 5.71 18.42
C THR A 45 5.89 4.37 17.86
N TRP A 46 6.60 3.26 18.05
CA TRP A 46 6.05 1.92 17.84
C TRP A 46 7.02 0.76 18.13
N PHE A 47 6.61 -0.48 17.85
CA PHE A 47 7.46 -1.68 17.89
C PHE A 47 8.63 -1.60 16.89
N LEU A 48 9.84 -1.84 17.40
CA LEU A 48 11.04 -2.04 16.62
C LEU A 48 11.03 -3.45 15.99
N LYS A 49 11.06 -3.50 14.65
CA LYS A 49 11.20 -4.73 13.88
C LYS A 49 12.62 -4.87 13.36
N PHE A 50 13.04 -6.11 13.18
CA PHE A 50 14.38 -6.48 12.69
C PHE A 50 14.27 -7.53 11.59
N LYS A 51 15.13 -7.40 10.59
CA LYS A 51 15.35 -8.38 9.54
C LYS A 51 16.85 -8.53 9.31
N GLU A 52 17.31 -9.77 9.27
CA GLU A 52 18.68 -10.10 8.93
C GLU A 52 19.01 -9.63 7.50
N PRO A 53 20.21 -9.09 7.22
CA PRO A 53 21.42 -9.11 8.04
C PRO A 53 21.79 -7.75 8.69
N ASN A 54 20.81 -6.90 9.07
CA ASN A 54 20.90 -5.72 9.98
C ASN A 54 19.88 -4.61 9.67
N ILE A 55 18.77 -4.93 9.02
CA ILE A 55 17.73 -3.95 8.69
C ILE A 55 16.76 -3.83 9.88
N TYR A 56 16.71 -2.66 10.48
CA TYR A 56 15.75 -2.35 11.53
C TYR A 56 14.79 -1.28 11.04
N TRP A 57 13.51 -1.41 11.36
CA TRP A 57 12.52 -0.38 11.07
C TRP A 57 11.49 -0.29 12.18
N VAL A 58 10.88 0.88 12.28
CA VAL A 58 9.78 1.14 13.19
C VAL A 58 8.53 1.09 12.34
N ASP A 59 7.73 0.04 12.52
CA ASP A 59 6.37 0.03 11.95
C ASP A 59 5.57 1.16 12.61
N SER A 60 4.52 1.72 12.04
CA SER A 60 3.81 2.82 12.73
C SER A 60 2.40 2.93 12.23
N PHE A 61 1.47 3.07 13.17
CA PHE A 61 0.08 3.32 12.84
C PHE A 61 -0.10 4.73 12.27
N GLN A 62 -0.12 4.82 10.94
CA GLN A 62 -0.35 6.07 10.21
C GLN A 62 -1.50 5.93 9.21
N LYS A 63 -2.23 7.04 9.01
CA LYS A 63 -3.26 7.17 7.98
C LYS A 63 -2.72 7.77 6.68
N ARG A 64 -1.76 8.70 6.78
CA ARG A 64 -1.15 9.35 5.61
C ARG A 64 -0.10 8.43 5.01
N TYR A 65 -0.18 8.22 3.71
CA TYR A 65 0.78 7.40 2.98
C TYR A 65 2.05 8.19 2.67
N ILE A 66 3.19 7.50 2.70
CA ILE A 66 4.49 8.05 2.34
C ILE A 66 4.98 7.25 1.14
N PRO A 67 5.20 7.90 -0.02
CA PRO A 67 5.69 7.23 -1.20
C PRO A 67 7.01 6.50 -0.92
N GLN A 68 7.06 5.23 -1.32
CA GLN A 68 8.27 4.43 -1.29
C GLN A 68 8.48 3.79 -2.66
N ARG A 69 9.74 3.75 -3.10
CA ARG A 69 10.09 3.21 -4.42
C ARG A 69 9.69 1.75 -4.51
N GLY A 70 8.99 1.40 -5.58
CA GLY A 70 8.54 0.05 -5.85
C GLY A 70 7.23 -0.36 -5.18
N ASP A 71 6.59 0.51 -4.41
CA ASP A 71 5.26 0.23 -3.87
C ASP A 71 4.20 0.27 -4.98
N SER A 72 3.29 -0.71 -4.95
CA SER A 72 2.08 -0.70 -5.76
C SER A 72 0.97 0.10 -5.06
N VAL A 73 0.35 1.04 -5.77
CA VAL A 73 -0.63 1.97 -5.22
C VAL A 73 -1.80 2.21 -6.18
N ILE A 74 -2.91 2.64 -5.60
CA ILE A 74 -4.09 3.04 -6.36
C ILE A 74 -4.20 4.56 -6.33
N GLY A 75 -4.14 5.18 -7.50
CA GLY A 75 -4.23 6.62 -7.68
C GLY A 75 -5.52 7.03 -8.39
N ILE A 76 -5.95 8.27 -8.20
CA ILE A 76 -7.05 8.89 -8.93
C ILE A 76 -6.50 10.02 -9.78
N ILE A 77 -6.83 10.04 -11.06
CA ILE A 77 -6.31 11.06 -11.98
C ILE A 77 -6.97 12.39 -11.71
N THR A 78 -6.16 13.38 -11.36
CA THR A 78 -6.65 14.73 -11.01
C THR A 78 -6.63 15.66 -12.20
N THR A 79 -5.51 15.69 -12.94
CA THR A 79 -5.37 16.60 -14.10
C THR A 79 -4.54 15.96 -15.20
N LYS A 80 -4.88 16.28 -16.44
CA LYS A 80 -4.12 15.93 -17.63
C LYS A 80 -3.32 17.15 -18.10
N ALA A 81 -2.00 17.10 -18.02
CA ALA A 81 -1.11 18.23 -18.31
C ALA A 81 -0.11 17.85 -19.41
N GLY A 82 -0.40 18.22 -20.67
CA GLY A 82 0.48 17.91 -21.80
C GLY A 82 0.73 16.40 -21.94
N ASP A 83 1.98 15.99 -21.76
CA ASP A 83 2.44 14.59 -21.86
C ASP A 83 2.64 13.92 -20.48
N VAL A 84 2.06 14.47 -19.41
CA VAL A 84 1.98 13.85 -18.08
C VAL A 84 0.55 13.89 -17.48
N PHE A 85 0.24 12.91 -16.66
CA PHE A 85 -0.95 12.89 -15.82
C PHE A 85 -0.55 13.18 -14.38
N ARG A 86 -1.28 14.05 -13.68
CA ARG A 86 -1.15 14.20 -12.23
C ARG A 86 -2.14 13.30 -11.54
N VAL A 87 -1.65 12.50 -10.61
CA VAL A 87 -2.38 11.44 -9.93
C VAL A 87 -2.35 11.69 -8.43
N ASP A 88 -3.51 11.71 -7.81
CA ASP A 88 -3.63 11.74 -6.36
C ASP A 88 -3.50 10.32 -5.79
N VAL A 89 -2.46 10.10 -4.99
CA VAL A 89 -2.18 8.84 -4.29
C VAL A 89 -2.53 8.93 -2.79
N GLY A 90 -2.94 10.10 -2.28
CA GLY A 90 -3.12 10.32 -0.84
C GLY A 90 -1.80 10.50 -0.08
N ALA A 91 -0.74 10.89 -0.80
CA ALA A 91 0.57 11.25 -0.26
C ALA A 91 0.62 12.75 0.11
N SER A 92 1.82 13.28 0.35
CA SER A 92 2.00 14.71 0.59
C SER A 92 1.80 15.57 -0.66
N GLU A 93 2.17 15.01 -1.80
CA GLU A 93 2.18 15.68 -3.09
C GLU A 93 1.48 14.78 -4.12
N LEU A 94 1.01 15.39 -5.20
CA LEU A 94 0.49 14.64 -6.34
C LEU A 94 1.66 13.97 -7.05
N ALA A 95 1.44 12.74 -7.52
CA ALA A 95 2.44 12.01 -8.26
C ALA A 95 2.28 12.24 -9.76
N THR A 96 3.40 12.20 -10.48
CA THR A 96 3.44 12.39 -11.92
C THR A 96 3.48 11.04 -12.63
N LEU A 97 2.55 10.81 -13.56
CA LEU A 97 2.47 9.60 -14.37
C LEU A 97 2.68 9.97 -15.86
N PRO A 98 3.84 9.63 -16.45
CA PRO A 98 4.11 9.87 -17.87
C PRO A 98 3.20 9.05 -18.78
N TYR A 99 2.83 9.58 -19.95
CA TYR A 99 2.00 8.84 -20.91
C TYR A 99 2.69 7.60 -21.46
N LEU A 100 4.01 7.66 -21.60
CA LEU A 100 4.84 6.54 -22.07
C LEU A 100 4.96 5.42 -21.04
N ALA A 101 4.52 5.66 -19.80
CA ALA A 101 4.57 4.69 -18.71
C ALA A 101 3.38 3.70 -18.72
N PHE A 102 2.62 3.66 -19.81
CA PHE A 102 1.58 2.67 -20.07
C PHE A 102 2.05 1.66 -21.11
N GLU A 103 1.51 0.44 -21.05
CA GLU A 103 1.84 -0.59 -22.03
C GLU A 103 1.45 -0.15 -23.45
N SER A 104 2.36 -0.37 -24.40
CA SER A 104 2.17 -0.03 -25.82
C SER A 104 1.90 1.47 -26.10
N ALA A 105 2.22 2.35 -25.15
CA ALA A 105 2.10 3.79 -25.33
C ALA A 105 3.25 4.35 -26.18
N THR A 106 2.91 5.12 -27.20
CA THR A 106 3.87 5.87 -28.02
C THR A 106 3.35 7.29 -28.24
N LYS A 107 4.18 8.23 -28.72
CA LYS A 107 3.70 9.60 -29.03
C LYS A 107 2.54 9.61 -30.04
N ARG A 108 2.43 8.57 -30.87
CA ARG A 108 1.34 8.37 -31.84
C ARG A 108 0.13 7.68 -31.20
N ASN A 109 0.36 6.69 -30.34
CA ASN A 109 -0.67 5.93 -29.63
C ASN A 109 -0.81 6.41 -28.17
N ARG A 110 -1.66 7.41 -27.94
CA ARG A 110 -1.90 7.96 -26.60
C ARG A 110 -2.90 7.06 -25.85
N PRO A 111 -2.61 6.65 -24.59
CA PRO A 111 -3.54 5.86 -23.79
C PRO A 111 -4.82 6.67 -23.48
N ASP A 112 -5.97 6.00 -23.55
CA ASP A 112 -7.27 6.59 -23.25
C ASP A 112 -7.49 6.69 -21.74
N VAL A 113 -7.07 7.81 -21.17
CA VAL A 113 -7.05 8.03 -19.73
C VAL A 113 -7.68 9.40 -19.45
N LYS A 114 -8.71 9.42 -18.60
CA LYS A 114 -9.53 10.60 -18.29
C LYS A 114 -9.34 11.06 -16.86
N VAL A 115 -9.68 12.33 -16.62
CA VAL A 115 -9.70 12.89 -15.26
C VAL A 115 -10.82 12.20 -14.48
N GLY A 116 -10.52 11.75 -13.26
CA GLY A 116 -11.41 10.97 -12.41
C GLY A 116 -11.22 9.45 -12.52
N ASP A 117 -10.47 8.96 -13.52
CA ASP A 117 -10.19 7.53 -13.64
C ASP A 117 -9.29 7.05 -12.48
N ILE A 118 -9.49 5.78 -12.09
CA ILE A 118 -8.68 5.11 -11.08
C ILE A 118 -7.58 4.33 -11.79
N VAL A 119 -6.35 4.44 -11.30
CA VAL A 119 -5.17 3.79 -11.87
C VAL A 119 -4.46 2.96 -10.82
N TYR A 120 -4.14 1.72 -11.16
CA TYR A 120 -3.23 0.88 -10.41
C TYR A 120 -1.82 0.98 -11.00
N CYS A 121 -0.89 1.47 -10.21
CA CYS A 121 0.44 1.86 -10.65
C CYS A 121 1.50 1.54 -9.58
N LYS A 122 2.76 1.63 -9.95
CA LYS A 122 3.91 1.42 -9.07
C LYS A 122 4.75 2.69 -9.00
N PHE A 123 5.39 2.97 -7.86
CA PHE A 123 6.37 4.06 -7.80
C PHE A 123 7.68 3.66 -8.49
N LEU A 124 8.08 4.46 -9.48
CA LEU A 124 9.40 4.34 -10.12
C LEU A 124 10.45 5.12 -9.34
N VAL A 125 10.12 6.38 -9.02
CA VAL A 125 10.95 7.30 -8.24
C VAL A 125 10.11 7.82 -7.09
N ALA A 126 10.64 7.69 -5.87
CA ALA A 126 10.01 8.18 -4.65
C ALA A 126 11.10 8.61 -3.67
N ASN A 127 11.71 9.76 -3.96
CA ASN A 127 12.68 10.40 -3.08
C ASN A 127 11.99 11.51 -2.29
N LYS A 128 12.54 11.87 -1.12
CA LYS A 128 11.95 12.90 -0.26
C LYS A 128 12.09 14.31 -0.85
N ASP A 129 13.12 14.52 -1.68
CA ASP A 129 13.49 15.81 -2.24
C ASP A 129 13.01 16.01 -3.69
N MET A 130 12.22 15.07 -4.23
CA MET A 130 11.77 15.07 -5.61
C MET A 130 10.30 14.65 -5.69
N GLU A 131 9.56 15.25 -6.63
CA GLU A 131 8.18 14.82 -6.93
C GLU A 131 8.15 13.33 -7.30
N PRO A 132 7.22 12.55 -6.73
CA PRO A 132 7.20 11.12 -6.97
C PRO A 132 6.65 10.78 -8.35
N GLU A 133 7.29 9.82 -9.01
CA GLU A 133 6.93 9.38 -10.37
C GLU A 133 6.35 7.96 -10.36
N LEU A 134 5.26 7.79 -11.12
CA LEU A 134 4.53 6.54 -11.23
C LEU A 134 4.79 5.85 -12.58
N VAL A 135 4.66 4.53 -12.56
CA VAL A 135 4.78 3.68 -13.74
C VAL A 135 3.69 2.61 -13.76
N CYS A 136 3.09 2.37 -14.93
CA CYS A 136 2.07 1.33 -15.18
C CYS A 136 2.60 0.18 -16.06
N ILE A 137 3.92 0.03 -16.13
CA ILE A 137 4.61 -1.07 -16.81
C ILE A 137 5.58 -1.74 -15.84
N ASP A 138 5.82 -3.01 -16.06
CA ASP A 138 6.88 -3.75 -15.37
C ASP A 138 8.24 -3.47 -16.03
N GLY A 139 9.34 -3.88 -15.39
CA GLY A 139 10.71 -3.76 -15.95
C GLY A 139 10.88 -4.48 -17.29
N SER A 140 10.01 -5.44 -17.60
CA SER A 140 9.91 -6.14 -18.88
C SER A 140 9.15 -5.37 -19.98
N GLY A 141 8.58 -4.20 -19.66
CA GLY A 141 7.79 -3.38 -20.59
C GLY A 141 6.35 -3.85 -20.80
N LYS A 142 5.88 -4.87 -20.08
CA LYS A 142 4.50 -5.37 -20.13
C LYS A 142 3.63 -4.80 -19.01
N SER A 143 2.31 -4.75 -19.22
CA SER A 143 1.36 -4.44 -18.13
C SER A 143 1.20 -5.68 -17.25
N ALA A 144 1.96 -5.76 -16.15
CA ALA A 144 1.83 -6.84 -15.17
C ALA A 144 0.56 -6.68 -14.30
N GLY A 145 -0.61 -6.47 -14.93
CA GLY A 145 -1.86 -6.11 -14.26
C GLY A 145 -1.93 -4.65 -13.78
N LEU A 146 -0.98 -3.82 -14.18
CA LEU A 146 -0.98 -2.38 -13.92
C LEU A 146 -1.76 -1.64 -15.02
N GLY A 147 -2.38 -0.51 -14.69
CA GLY A 147 -3.15 0.29 -15.64
C GLY A 147 -4.40 0.90 -15.05
N VAL A 148 -5.31 1.35 -15.92
CA VAL A 148 -6.59 1.92 -15.51
C VAL A 148 -7.49 0.79 -15.00
N ILE A 149 -8.05 0.95 -13.80
CA ILE A 149 -8.98 0.02 -13.18
C ILE A 149 -10.35 0.69 -13.00
N GLY A 150 -11.41 -0.12 -12.86
CA GLY A 150 -12.73 0.40 -12.51
C GLY A 150 -13.58 0.97 -13.66
N ARG A 151 -13.23 0.71 -14.93
CA ARG A 151 -14.08 1.10 -16.08
C ARG A 151 -15.45 0.44 -16.05
N ASP A 152 -15.52 -0.79 -15.55
CA ASP A 152 -16.74 -1.59 -15.47
C ASP A 152 -17.41 -1.49 -14.08
N GLY A 153 -17.15 -0.40 -13.35
CA GLY A 153 -17.60 -0.21 -11.97
C GLY A 153 -16.68 -0.87 -10.94
N GLY A 154 -17.13 -0.84 -9.69
CA GLY A 154 -16.37 -1.27 -8.51
C GLY A 154 -16.40 -0.22 -7.41
N MET A 155 -15.85 -0.57 -6.25
CA MET A 155 -15.83 0.29 -5.09
C MET A 155 -14.41 0.52 -4.62
N LEU A 156 -14.06 1.79 -4.41
CA LEU A 156 -12.80 2.19 -3.80
C LEU A 156 -13.01 2.41 -2.29
N LEU A 157 -12.30 1.64 -1.47
CA LEU A 157 -12.31 1.73 -0.02
C LEU A 157 -10.99 2.34 0.47
N GLN A 158 -11.09 3.30 1.40
CA GLN A 158 -9.93 3.80 2.12
C GLN A 158 -9.82 3.12 3.49
N VAL A 159 -8.69 2.49 3.74
CA VAL A 159 -8.36 1.78 4.97
C VAL A 159 -7.05 2.27 5.58
N PRO A 160 -6.81 2.05 6.88
CA PRO A 160 -5.50 2.30 7.48
C PRO A 160 -4.39 1.47 6.82
N ILE A 161 -3.20 2.04 6.67
CA ILE A 161 -2.07 1.41 5.95
C ILE A 161 -1.66 0.07 6.59
N ASN A 162 -1.76 -0.04 7.92
CA ASN A 162 -1.45 -1.26 8.67
C ASN A 162 -2.38 -2.41 8.29
N LEU A 163 -3.64 -2.11 7.96
CA LEU A 163 -4.57 -3.14 7.49
C LEU A 163 -4.12 -3.67 6.13
N VAL A 164 -3.66 -2.79 5.22
CA VAL A 164 -3.11 -3.22 3.93
C VAL A 164 -1.90 -4.12 4.11
N GLN A 165 -0.95 -3.74 4.97
CA GLN A 165 0.22 -4.57 5.27
C GLN A 165 -0.18 -5.93 5.87
N LYS A 166 -1.15 -5.94 6.80
CA LYS A 166 -1.70 -7.18 7.38
C LYS A 166 -2.32 -8.05 6.29
N VAL A 167 -3.13 -7.49 5.41
CA VAL A 167 -3.88 -8.22 4.39
C VAL A 167 -2.98 -8.75 3.25
N LEU A 168 -1.92 -8.01 2.89
CA LEU A 168 -0.92 -8.44 1.93
C LEU A 168 0.09 -9.43 2.50
N SER A 169 0.15 -9.59 3.82
CA SER A 169 1.02 -10.57 4.44
C SER A 169 0.64 -11.99 4.03
N PRO A 170 1.61 -12.89 3.77
CA PRO A 170 1.32 -14.26 3.34
C PRO A 170 0.55 -15.08 4.39
N GLU A 171 0.66 -14.68 5.66
CA GLU A 171 -0.02 -15.27 6.81
C GLU A 171 -1.51 -14.91 6.89
N CYS A 172 -1.95 -13.85 6.20
CA CYS A 172 -3.34 -13.45 6.22
C CYS A 172 -4.22 -14.46 5.48
N VAL A 173 -5.31 -14.84 6.13
CA VAL A 173 -6.29 -15.78 5.58
C VAL A 173 -7.46 -15.09 4.88
N LEU A 174 -7.58 -13.76 4.98
CA LEU A 174 -8.78 -13.00 4.58
C LEU A 174 -9.18 -13.24 3.11
N PHE A 175 -8.29 -12.96 2.16
CA PHE A 175 -8.61 -13.17 0.74
C PHE A 175 -8.70 -14.66 0.38
N LYS A 176 -7.94 -15.53 1.06
CA LYS A 176 -8.02 -16.98 0.85
C LYS A 176 -9.37 -17.55 1.27
N THR A 177 -9.99 -17.01 2.32
CA THR A 177 -11.31 -17.46 2.81
C THR A 177 -12.43 -16.84 1.99
N LEU A 178 -12.36 -15.54 1.69
CA LEU A 178 -13.35 -14.87 0.84
C LEU A 178 -13.41 -15.50 -0.56
N GLY A 179 -12.26 -15.82 -1.16
CA GLY A 179 -12.18 -16.39 -2.51
C GLY A 179 -12.74 -17.80 -2.66
N LYS A 180 -13.01 -18.51 -1.54
CA LYS A 180 -13.69 -19.82 -1.59
C LYS A 180 -15.19 -19.68 -1.87
N ASN A 181 -15.80 -18.60 -1.38
CA ASN A 181 -17.24 -18.43 -1.37
C ASN A 181 -17.69 -17.39 -2.42
N LEU A 182 -16.86 -16.40 -2.71
CA LEU A 182 -17.19 -15.29 -3.58
C LEU A 182 -16.18 -15.14 -4.72
N LYS A 183 -16.68 -14.86 -5.92
CA LYS A 183 -15.87 -14.43 -7.05
C LYS A 183 -15.75 -12.92 -7.02
N TYR A 184 -14.55 -12.41 -6.86
CA TYR A 184 -14.29 -10.98 -6.84
C TYR A 184 -12.94 -10.64 -7.47
N GLU A 185 -12.84 -9.41 -7.94
CA GLU A 185 -11.59 -8.77 -8.34
C GLU A 185 -11.19 -7.79 -7.24
N VAL A 186 -9.92 -7.81 -6.86
CA VAL A 186 -9.38 -6.89 -5.85
C VAL A 186 -8.04 -6.35 -6.31
N ALA A 187 -7.86 -5.03 -6.17
CA ALA A 187 -6.57 -4.38 -6.26
C ALA A 187 -6.27 -3.73 -4.90
N VAL A 188 -5.09 -3.98 -4.37
CA VAL A 188 -4.68 -3.47 -3.05
C VAL A 188 -3.50 -2.53 -3.25
N GLY A 189 -3.68 -1.27 -2.87
CA GLY A 189 -2.62 -0.26 -2.87
C GLY A 189 -2.02 -0.07 -1.49
N MET A 190 -0.69 -0.02 -1.40
CA MET A 190 0.08 0.26 -0.18
C MET A 190 -0.28 1.61 0.46
N ASN A 191 -0.93 2.50 -0.31
CA ASN A 191 -1.46 3.77 0.14
C ASN A 191 -2.75 3.71 0.98
N GLY A 192 -3.18 2.51 1.38
CA GLY A 192 -4.42 2.37 2.15
C GLY A 192 -5.66 2.48 1.27
N ARG A 193 -5.54 2.35 -0.05
CA ARG A 193 -6.66 2.32 -0.97
C ARG A 193 -6.82 0.91 -1.53
N ILE A 194 -8.03 0.37 -1.45
CA ILE A 194 -8.37 -0.96 -1.95
C ILE A 194 -9.53 -0.80 -2.92
N TRP A 195 -9.38 -1.30 -4.14
CA TRP A 195 -10.47 -1.37 -5.11
C TRP A 195 -11.03 -2.79 -5.15
N ILE A 196 -12.34 -2.92 -5.12
CA ILE A 196 -13.06 -4.20 -5.03
C ILE A 196 -14.19 -4.19 -6.04
N LYS A 197 -14.36 -5.31 -6.75
CA LYS A 197 -15.50 -5.55 -7.63
C LYS A 197 -15.98 -6.98 -7.46
N CYS A 198 -17.23 -7.16 -7.05
CA CYS A 198 -17.90 -8.46 -7.02
C CYS A 198 -18.96 -8.52 -8.13
N HIS A 199 -19.69 -9.63 -8.22
CA HIS A 199 -20.79 -9.75 -9.18
C HIS A 199 -21.98 -8.88 -8.79
N THR A 200 -22.32 -8.86 -7.49
CA THR A 200 -23.41 -8.03 -6.97
C THR A 200 -22.89 -6.89 -6.10
N VAL A 201 -23.65 -5.79 -6.04
CA VAL A 201 -23.33 -4.64 -5.19
C VAL A 201 -23.37 -5.03 -3.71
N MET A 202 -24.32 -5.90 -3.33
CA MET A 202 -24.45 -6.40 -1.96
C MET A 202 -23.22 -7.19 -1.52
N GLU A 203 -22.72 -8.10 -2.36
CA GLU A 203 -21.45 -8.80 -2.11
C GLU A 203 -20.29 -7.82 -1.99
N THR A 204 -20.23 -6.80 -2.86
CA THR A 204 -19.16 -5.79 -2.84
C THR A 204 -19.15 -5.01 -1.52
N ILE A 205 -20.33 -4.61 -1.03
CA ILE A 205 -20.49 -3.93 0.26
C ILE A 205 -20.10 -4.85 1.42
N ALA A 206 -20.56 -6.10 1.39
CA ALA A 206 -20.26 -7.07 2.43
C ALA A 206 -18.75 -7.37 2.52
N VAL A 207 -18.06 -7.53 1.38
CA VAL A 207 -16.60 -7.72 1.32
C VAL A 207 -15.85 -6.50 1.86
N ALA A 208 -16.28 -5.30 1.51
CA ALA A 208 -15.64 -4.09 2.02
C ALA A 208 -15.80 -3.92 3.53
N ASN A 209 -16.98 -4.22 4.07
CA ASN A 209 -17.22 -4.22 5.51
C ASN A 209 -16.35 -5.28 6.21
N ALA A 210 -16.26 -6.49 5.65
CA ALA A 210 -15.40 -7.55 6.16
C ALA A 210 -13.93 -7.12 6.20
N ILE A 211 -13.43 -6.45 5.14
CA ILE A 211 -12.08 -5.91 5.11
C ILE A 211 -11.90 -4.87 6.23
N SER A 212 -12.81 -3.91 6.38
CA SER A 212 -12.71 -2.88 7.41
C SER A 212 -12.68 -3.47 8.83
N VAL A 213 -13.47 -4.50 9.11
CA VAL A 213 -13.56 -5.15 10.43
C VAL A 213 -12.33 -6.03 10.70
N SER A 214 -11.71 -6.60 9.67
CA SER A 214 -10.59 -7.53 9.80
C SER A 214 -9.34 -6.93 10.47
N GLN A 215 -9.24 -5.61 10.61
CA GLN A 215 -8.12 -4.93 11.28
C GLN A 215 -7.89 -5.46 12.69
N HIS A 216 -8.95 -5.61 13.49
CA HIS A 216 -8.88 -5.96 14.90
C HIS A 216 -9.11 -7.45 15.18
N MET A 217 -9.32 -8.25 14.14
CA MET A 217 -9.62 -9.69 14.28
C MET A 217 -8.39 -10.56 14.16
N THR A 218 -8.42 -11.72 14.83
CA THR A 218 -7.44 -12.79 14.62
C THR A 218 -7.77 -13.60 13.37
N ASN A 219 -6.83 -14.42 12.89
CA ASN A 219 -7.06 -15.27 11.72
C ASN A 219 -8.21 -16.28 11.92
N GLN A 220 -8.44 -16.75 13.15
CA GLN A 220 -9.56 -17.65 13.47
C GLN A 220 -10.90 -16.92 13.40
N ASP A 221 -10.95 -15.68 13.91
CA ASP A 221 -12.17 -14.87 13.87
C ASP A 221 -12.51 -14.44 12.44
N ILE A 222 -11.50 -14.14 11.62
CA ILE A 222 -11.68 -13.84 10.19
C ILE A 222 -12.34 -15.03 9.47
N GLN A 223 -11.92 -16.27 9.76
CA GLN A 223 -12.54 -17.46 9.16
C GLN A 223 -14.02 -17.59 9.54
N LYS A 224 -14.35 -17.40 10.83
CA LYS A 224 -15.73 -17.45 11.33
C LYS A 224 -16.60 -16.33 10.74
N MET A 225 -16.05 -15.12 10.63
CA MET A 225 -16.74 -13.99 10.01
C MET A 225 -17.04 -14.27 8.53
N CYS A 226 -16.06 -14.78 7.78
CA CYS A 226 -16.25 -15.10 6.36
C CYS A 226 -17.28 -16.22 6.14
N SER A 227 -17.36 -17.22 7.02
CA SER A 227 -18.40 -18.25 6.92
C SER A 227 -19.79 -17.69 7.22
N GLN A 228 -19.94 -16.92 8.30
CA GLN A 228 -21.23 -16.29 8.65
C GLN A 228 -21.72 -15.31 7.57
N MET A 229 -20.80 -14.56 6.96
CA MET A 229 -21.10 -13.66 5.86
C MET A 229 -21.58 -14.43 4.63
N ALA A 230 -20.96 -15.56 4.31
CA ALA A 230 -21.38 -16.40 3.19
C ALA A 230 -22.80 -16.97 3.42
N ASP A 231 -23.09 -17.46 4.62
CA ASP A 231 -24.43 -17.96 4.97
C ASP A 231 -25.49 -16.85 4.85
N SER A 232 -25.14 -15.63 5.28
CA SER A 232 -26.03 -14.47 5.21
C SER A 232 -26.29 -14.01 3.78
N LEU A 233 -25.34 -14.21 2.86
CA LEU A 233 -25.50 -13.84 1.45
C LEU A 233 -26.33 -14.86 0.65
N VAL A 234 -26.37 -16.12 1.08
CA VAL A 234 -27.20 -17.17 0.46
C VAL A 234 -28.66 -17.10 0.90
N GLY A 235 -28.93 -16.46 2.05
CA GLY A 235 -30.29 -16.29 2.58
C GLY A 235 -31.16 -15.25 1.86
N PHE A 236 -30.65 -14.60 0.81
CA PHE A 236 -31.36 -13.62 -0.02
C PHE A 236 -31.39 -14.07 -1.48
#